data_AF-A0A2C5XWR8-F1
#
_entry.id   AF-A0A2C5XWR8-F1
#
_cell.length_a   1.000
_cell.length_b   1.000
_cell.length_c   1.000
_cell.angle_alpha   90.00
_cell.angle_beta   90.00
_cell.angle_gamma   90.00
#
_symmetry.space_group_name_H-M   'P 1'
#
loop_
_entity.id
_entity.type
_entity.pdbx_description
1 polymer ?
#
loop_
_entity_poly.entity_id
_entity_poly.type
_entity_poly.pdbx_seq_one_letter_code
_entity_poly.pdbx_strand_id
1 'polypeptide(L)'
;MESWEMAPGLIRDKTGCNVSFSGAYLRSDKPILVQPDVSVNVLVIQSGGSKRWDVQPDKVRSCMVASGKVKISLQGEEWLLGFNGGFVVRPGQTCLVQNPFYQDATIHVHTIHDYTMAEA
;
A
#
# COMPACT_ATOMS: atom_id res chain seq x y z
N MET A 1 -19.43 -1.49 -11.13
CA MET A 1 -19.23 -1.38 -9.67
C MET A 1 -20.49 -1.91 -9.03
N GLU A 2 -20.36 -3.01 -8.31
CA GLU A 2 -21.47 -3.72 -7.69
C GLU A 2 -22.02 -2.95 -6.49
N SER A 3 -23.26 -3.25 -6.08
CA SER A 3 -23.90 -2.57 -4.95
C SER A 3 -23.09 -2.67 -3.65
N TRP A 4 -22.55 -3.87 -3.36
CA TRP A 4 -21.70 -4.11 -2.19
C TRP A 4 -20.39 -3.31 -2.24
N GLU A 5 -19.87 -3.01 -3.44
CA GLU A 5 -18.64 -2.23 -3.61
C GLU A 5 -18.85 -0.75 -3.27
N MET A 6 -20.06 -0.23 -3.56
CA MET A 6 -20.47 1.13 -3.23
C MET A 6 -20.78 1.28 -1.74
N ALA A 7 -21.57 0.34 -1.18
CA ALA A 7 -21.84 0.26 0.25
C ALA A 7 -22.22 -1.19 0.64
N PRO A 8 -21.61 -1.79 1.68
CA PRO A 8 -20.70 -1.17 2.66
C PRO A 8 -19.21 -1.12 2.22
N GLY A 9 -18.88 -1.61 1.03
CA GLY A 9 -17.50 -1.71 0.55
C GLY A 9 -16.76 -2.98 1.02
N LEU A 10 -17.45 -3.90 1.67
CA LEU A 10 -16.89 -5.18 2.11
C LEU A 10 -17.96 -6.29 2.08
N ILE A 11 -17.50 -7.54 2.01
CA ILE A 11 -18.34 -8.72 2.17
C ILE A 11 -17.85 -9.49 3.39
N ARG A 12 -18.80 -10.02 4.17
CA ARG A 12 -18.52 -10.95 5.27
C ARG A 12 -19.04 -12.34 4.94
N ASP A 13 -18.34 -13.36 5.42
CA ASP A 13 -18.83 -14.73 5.40
C ASP A 13 -19.86 -15.00 6.52
N LYS A 14 -20.33 -16.25 6.61
CA LYS A 14 -21.31 -16.69 7.62
C LYS A 14 -20.77 -16.64 9.05
N THR A 15 -19.45 -16.63 9.24
CA THR A 15 -18.80 -16.51 10.55
C THR A 15 -18.62 -15.06 10.97
N GLY A 16 -18.90 -14.10 10.08
CA GLY A 16 -18.72 -12.68 10.31
C GLY A 16 -17.34 -12.15 9.91
N CYS A 17 -16.47 -13.00 9.34
CA CYS A 17 -15.15 -12.60 8.88
C CYS A 17 -15.25 -11.81 7.57
N ASN A 18 -14.48 -10.72 7.44
CA ASN A 18 -14.40 -9.97 6.19
C ASN A 18 -13.65 -10.82 5.15
N VAL A 19 -14.25 -11.05 3.99
CA VAL A 19 -13.70 -11.92 2.92
C VAL A 19 -13.44 -11.17 1.61
N SER A 20 -14.07 -10.02 1.41
CA SER A 20 -13.81 -9.14 0.25
C SER A 20 -13.84 -7.69 0.68
N PHE A 21 -13.05 -6.87 -0.01
CA PHE A 21 -12.94 -5.43 0.22
C PHE A 21 -12.97 -4.73 -1.14
N SER A 22 -13.79 -3.68 -1.27
CA SER A 22 -13.87 -2.92 -2.51
C SER A 22 -12.67 -1.99 -2.65
N GLY A 23 -12.33 -1.63 -3.90
CA GLY A 23 -11.28 -0.64 -4.13
C GLY A 23 -11.60 0.73 -3.54
N ALA A 24 -12.87 1.10 -3.38
CA ALA A 24 -13.26 2.32 -2.67
C ALA A 24 -13.00 2.21 -1.16
N TYR A 25 -13.29 1.06 -0.56
CA TYR A 25 -13.04 0.80 0.85
C TYR A 25 -11.55 0.78 1.20
N LEU A 26 -10.72 0.22 0.32
CA LEU A 26 -9.27 0.15 0.50
C LEU A 26 -8.55 1.46 0.19
N ARG A 27 -9.18 2.42 -0.52
CA ARG A 27 -8.61 3.73 -0.84
C ARG A 27 -8.60 4.63 0.40
N SER A 28 -7.62 4.39 1.26
CA SER A 28 -7.45 5.04 2.56
C SER A 28 -5.97 5.26 2.84
N ASP A 29 -5.65 6.36 3.52
CA ASP A 29 -4.30 6.59 4.06
C ASP A 29 -3.96 5.68 5.23
N LYS A 30 -4.99 5.15 5.90
CA LYS A 30 -4.86 4.20 7.01
C LYS A 30 -5.05 2.77 6.47
N PRO A 31 -4.06 1.89 6.62
CA PRO A 31 -4.19 0.47 6.31
C PRO A 31 -5.36 -0.18 7.04
N ILE A 32 -6.10 -1.04 6.34
CA ILE A 32 -7.21 -1.83 6.87
C ILE A 32 -6.70 -3.22 7.20
N LEU A 33 -6.94 -3.72 8.41
CA LEU A 33 -6.59 -5.08 8.80
C LEU A 33 -7.45 -6.10 8.01
N VAL A 34 -6.80 -6.95 7.21
CA VAL A 34 -7.45 -7.97 6.38
C VAL A 34 -7.16 -9.40 6.86
N GLN A 35 -6.05 -9.58 7.60
CA GLN A 35 -5.65 -10.80 8.31
C GLN A 35 -5.03 -10.39 9.66
N PRO A 36 -4.86 -11.29 10.64
CA PRO A 36 -4.36 -10.93 11.98
C PRO A 36 -3.09 -10.07 12.00
N ASP A 37 -2.19 -10.28 11.04
CA ASP A 37 -0.87 -9.66 10.90
C ASP A 37 -0.69 -8.94 9.56
N VAL A 38 -1.75 -8.79 8.75
CA VAL A 38 -1.68 -8.13 7.44
C VAL A 38 -2.74 -7.05 7.33
N SER A 39 -2.30 -5.84 7.03
CA SER A 39 -3.17 -4.75 6.62
C SER A 39 -2.91 -4.33 5.18
N VAL A 40 -3.95 -3.85 4.52
CA VAL A 40 -3.93 -3.44 3.12
C VAL A 40 -4.53 -2.06 2.96
N ASN A 41 -3.94 -1.26 2.09
CA ASN A 41 -4.58 -0.08 1.53
C ASN A 41 -4.12 0.22 0.11
N VAL A 42 -4.91 1.03 -0.57
CA VAL A 42 -4.63 1.58 -1.89
C VAL A 42 -4.33 3.06 -1.72
N LEU A 43 -3.13 3.46 -2.11
CA LEU A 43 -2.73 4.87 -2.16
C LEU A 43 -2.90 5.40 -3.57
N VAL A 44 -3.46 6.60 -3.67
CA VAL A 44 -3.45 7.40 -4.89
C VAL A 44 -2.51 8.57 -4.66
N ILE A 45 -1.36 8.56 -5.36
CA ILE A 45 -0.41 9.66 -5.32
C ILE A 45 -0.78 10.61 -6.45
N GLN A 46 -1.41 11.72 -6.09
CA GLN A 46 -1.80 12.76 -7.05
C GLN A 46 -0.60 13.30 -7.82
N SER A 47 -0.82 13.83 -9.02
CA SER A 47 0.19 14.59 -9.76
C SER A 47 0.88 15.65 -8.88
N GLY A 48 2.21 15.63 -8.82
CA GLY A 48 3.03 16.49 -7.96
C GLY A 48 3.02 16.12 -6.47
N GLY A 49 2.20 15.14 -6.08
CA GLY A 49 2.04 14.68 -4.71
C GLY A 49 3.13 13.72 -4.25
N SER A 50 3.10 13.40 -2.96
CA SER A 50 4.01 12.43 -2.37
C SER A 50 3.40 11.72 -1.16
N LYS A 51 3.96 10.55 -0.83
CA LYS A 51 3.71 9.83 0.40
C LYS A 51 5.04 9.53 1.08
N ARG A 52 5.16 9.93 2.34
CA ARG A 52 6.27 9.53 3.20
C ARG A 52 5.83 8.40 4.12
N TRP A 53 6.69 7.40 4.26
CA TRP A 53 6.66 6.45 5.35
C TRP A 53 7.86 6.69 6.27
N ASP A 54 7.55 6.99 7.52
CA ASP A 54 8.53 7.06 8.59
C ASP A 54 9.01 5.67 8.98
N VAL A 55 10.13 5.64 9.71
CA VAL A 55 10.69 4.41 10.26
C VAL A 55 9.63 3.68 11.08
N GLN A 56 9.49 2.39 10.81
CA GLN A 56 8.73 1.47 11.66
C GLN A 56 9.67 0.31 12.04
N PRO A 57 9.75 -0.06 13.33
CA PRO A 57 10.69 -1.09 13.79
C PRO A 57 10.21 -2.53 13.54
N ASP A 58 8.93 -2.71 13.25
CA ASP A 58 8.21 -3.99 13.33
C ASP A 58 7.38 -4.30 12.07
N LYS A 59 7.48 -3.46 11.02
CA LYS A 59 6.61 -3.56 9.84
C LYS A 59 7.41 -3.67 8.55
N VAL A 60 6.95 -4.58 7.70
CA VAL A 60 7.34 -4.63 6.28
C VAL A 60 6.18 -4.10 5.44
N ARG A 61 6.49 -3.27 4.44
CA ARG A 61 5.52 -2.89 3.41
C ARG A 61 5.95 -3.47 2.07
N SER A 62 5.12 -4.33 1.49
CA SER A 62 5.21 -4.72 0.09
C SER A 62 4.31 -3.80 -0.73
N CYS A 63 4.91 -3.06 -1.65
CA CYS A 63 4.24 -2.04 -2.44
C CYS A 63 4.29 -2.39 -3.92
N MET A 64 3.16 -2.30 -4.61
CA MET A 64 3.04 -2.57 -6.04
C MET A 64 2.38 -1.40 -6.76
N VAL A 65 3.01 -0.90 -7.82
CA VAL A 65 2.44 0.16 -8.65
C VAL A 65 1.36 -0.45 -9.54
N ALA A 66 0.10 -0.25 -9.17
CA ALA A 66 -1.06 -0.76 -9.88
C ALA A 66 -1.46 0.13 -11.08
N SER A 67 -1.03 1.39 -11.11
CA SER A 67 -1.20 2.28 -12.26
C SER A 67 -0.22 3.45 -12.19
N GLY A 68 0.18 3.97 -13.34
CA GLY A 68 1.07 5.13 -13.46
C GLY A 68 2.55 4.80 -13.30
N LYS A 69 3.32 5.81 -12.90
CA LYS A 69 4.76 5.73 -12.63
C LYS A 69 5.07 6.63 -11.44
N VAL A 70 6.00 6.22 -10.58
CA VAL A 70 6.42 6.99 -9.41
C VAL A 70 7.93 7.09 -9.34
N LYS A 71 8.42 8.10 -8.64
CA LYS A 71 9.80 8.18 -8.16
C LYS A 71 9.84 7.67 -6.72
N ILE A 72 10.77 6.77 -6.43
CA ILE A 72 10.98 6.20 -5.11
C ILE A 72 12.32 6.71 -4.59
N SER A 73 12.36 7.14 -3.34
CA SER A 73 13.58 7.37 -2.57
C SER A 73 13.58 6.45 -1.36
N LEU A 74 14.55 5.54 -1.28
CA LEU A 74 14.67 4.54 -0.22
C LEU A 74 16.14 4.44 0.19
N GLN A 75 16.45 4.71 1.46
CA GLN A 75 17.82 4.61 2.00
C GLN A 75 18.89 5.38 1.20
N GLY A 76 18.52 6.53 0.62
CA GLY A 76 19.42 7.37 -0.18
C GLY A 76 19.49 7.01 -1.66
N GLU A 77 18.94 5.87 -2.06
CA GLU A 77 18.82 5.47 -3.46
C GLU A 77 17.52 5.99 -4.08
N GLU A 78 17.57 6.39 -5.34
CA GLU A 78 16.41 6.90 -6.06
C GLU A 78 16.23 6.25 -7.44
N TRP A 79 15.00 5.86 -7.76
CA TRP A 79 14.68 5.30 -9.07
C TRP A 79 13.23 5.57 -9.48
N LEU A 80 12.95 5.43 -10.77
CA LEU A 80 11.59 5.46 -11.31
C LEU A 80 11.03 4.04 -11.37
N LEU A 81 9.79 3.87 -10.93
CA LEU A 81 9.09 2.59 -10.95
C LEU A 81 7.74 2.74 -11.66
N GLY A 82 7.55 1.98 -12.74
CA GLY A 82 6.33 2.00 -13.55
C GLY A 82 5.31 0.95 -13.13
N PHE A 83 4.21 0.91 -13.88
CA PHE A 83 3.16 -0.09 -13.78
C PHE A 83 3.71 -1.52 -13.63
N ASN A 84 3.10 -2.27 -12.71
CA ASN A 84 3.50 -3.61 -12.29
C ASN A 84 4.92 -3.73 -11.70
N GLY A 85 5.54 -2.61 -11.35
CA GLY A 85 6.77 -2.60 -10.56
C GLY A 85 6.48 -2.72 -9.06
N GLY A 86 7.27 -3.54 -8.37
CA GLY A 86 7.18 -3.73 -6.93
C GLY A 86 8.41 -3.20 -6.18
N PHE A 87 8.22 -2.77 -4.93
CA PHE A 87 9.29 -2.42 -4.00
C PHE A 87 8.90 -2.77 -2.56
N VAL A 88 9.90 -2.94 -1.70
CA VAL A 88 9.70 -3.32 -0.30
C VAL A 88 10.34 -2.30 0.62
N VAL A 89 9.60 -1.84 1.62
CA VAL A 89 10.10 -1.03 2.73
C VAL A 89 10.22 -1.94 3.95
N ARG A 90 11.45 -2.21 4.38
CA ARG A 90 11.78 -3.08 5.52
C ARG A 90 11.74 -2.31 6.85
N PRO A 91 11.69 -3.02 7.99
CA PRO A 91 11.87 -2.41 9.29
C PRO A 91 13.13 -1.56 9.36
N GLY A 92 13.06 -0.44 10.08
CA GLY A 92 14.18 0.51 10.18
C GLY A 92 14.33 1.45 9.00
N GLN A 93 13.61 1.23 7.88
CA GLN A 93 13.76 2.07 6.68
C GLN A 93 12.76 3.22 6.64
N THR A 94 13.22 4.36 6.15
CA THR A 94 12.35 5.44 5.63
C THR A 94 12.16 5.27 4.13
N CYS A 95 10.99 5.68 3.64
CA CYS A 95 10.71 5.69 2.20
C CYS A 95 9.90 6.95 1.83
N LEU A 96 10.25 7.55 0.70
CA LEU A 96 9.48 8.61 0.06
C LEU A 96 9.05 8.13 -1.32
N VAL A 97 7.75 8.23 -1.61
CA VAL A 97 7.21 8.01 -2.94
C VAL A 97 6.67 9.32 -3.46
N GLN A 98 7.07 9.71 -4.65
CA GLN A 98 6.66 10.94 -5.29
C GLN A 98 6.05 10.63 -6.65
N ASN A 99 5.07 11.43 -7.04
CA ASN A 99 4.56 11.40 -8.40
C ASN A 99 4.93 12.69 -9.13
N PRO A 100 6.08 12.73 -9.83
CA PRO A 100 6.48 13.91 -10.61
C PRO A 100 5.73 14.02 -11.95
N PHE A 101 4.80 13.12 -12.27
CA PHE A 101 4.11 13.05 -13.55
C PHE A 101 2.71 13.67 -13.48
N TYR A 102 2.16 14.05 -14.63
CA TYR A 102 0.84 14.68 -14.74
C TYR A 102 -0.34 13.74 -14.48
N GLN A 103 -0.12 12.43 -14.51
CA GLN A 103 -1.15 11.42 -14.25
C GLN A 103 -0.98 10.89 -12.82
N ASP A 104 -2.09 10.70 -12.12
CA ASP A 104 -2.08 10.07 -10.80
C ASP A 104 -1.51 8.65 -10.87
N ALA A 105 -0.84 8.26 -9.79
CA ALA A 105 -0.30 6.91 -9.63
C ALA A 105 -1.06 6.17 -8.52
N THR A 106 -1.34 4.88 -8.74
CA THR A 106 -2.01 4.03 -7.75
C THR A 106 -1.05 2.96 -7.25
N ILE A 107 -0.97 2.80 -5.92
CA ILE A 107 -0.09 1.85 -5.27
C ILE A 107 -0.91 0.96 -4.35
N HIS A 108 -0.82 -0.35 -4.54
CA HIS A 108 -1.32 -1.32 -3.56
C HIS A 108 -0.24 -1.53 -2.50
N VAL A 109 -0.61 -1.41 -1.24
CA VAL A 109 0.31 -1.52 -0.11
C VAL A 109 -0.19 -2.62 0.79
N HIS A 110 0.66 -3.63 0.99
CA HIS A 110 0.46 -4.70 1.97
C HIS A 110 1.45 -4.48 3.10
N THR A 111 0.94 -4.20 4.30
CA THR A 111 1.75 -4.05 5.50
C THR A 111 1.65 -5.34 6.32
N ILE A 112 2.80 -5.98 6.53
CA ILE A 112 2.95 -7.13 7.43
C ILE A 112 3.40 -6.57 8.78
N HIS A 113 2.66 -6.93 9.82
CA HIS A 113 2.89 -6.54 11.21
C HIS A 113 3.77 -7.57 11.92
N ASP A 114 4.40 -7.17 13.02
CA ASP A 114 5.23 -8.03 13.88
C ASP A 114 6.30 -8.81 13.12
N TYR A 115 6.87 -8.17 12.08
CA TYR A 115 7.84 -8.83 11.22
C TYR A 115 9.19 -8.95 11.92
N THR A 116 9.56 -10.16 12.29
CA THR A 116 10.93 -10.51 12.65
C THR A 116 11.70 -10.90 11.39
N MET A 117 12.80 -10.20 11.11
CA MET A 117 13.74 -10.63 10.07
C MET A 117 14.25 -12.04 10.44
N ALA A 118 13.88 -13.05 9.66
CA ALA A 118 14.65 -14.28 9.67
C ALA A 118 16.05 -13.94 9.14
N GLU A 119 17.09 -14.27 9.89
CA GLU A 119 18.47 -14.16 9.39
C GLU A 119 18.57 -14.95 8.08
N ALA A 120 19.05 -14.29 7.03
CA ALA A 120 19.25 -14.88 5.71
C ALA A 120 20.60 -15.58 5.62
#